data_AF-A0A3D4YHG7-F1
#
_entry.id   AF-A0A3D4YHG7-F1
#
_cell.length_a   1.000
_cell.length_b   1.000
_cell.length_c   1.000
_cell.angle_alpha   90.00
_cell.angle_beta   90.00
_cell.angle_gamma   90.00
#
_symmetry.space_group_name_H-M   'P 1'
#
loop_
_entity.id
_entity.type
_entity.pdbx_description
1 polymer ?
#
loop_
_entity_poly.entity_id
_entity_poly.type
_entity_poly.pdbx_seq_one_letter_code
_entity_poly.pdbx_strand_id
1 'polypeptide(L)'
;DAAVELKAEAILASTIISHDNIHYKNMKRIHELAVEKGIRDDVVILCGGTQVVPEEALKTGVDAGFGRNSHGIDVATVLVEKRREKREKK
;
A
#
# COMPACT_ATOMS: atom_id res chain seq x y z
N ASP A 1 -10.29 8.86 -4.49
CA ASP A 1 -11.73 8.90 -4.84
C ASP A 1 -12.25 7.54 -5.26
N ALA A 2 -11.73 6.93 -6.33
CA ALA A 2 -12.15 5.59 -6.78
C ALA A 2 -12.23 4.53 -5.66
N ALA A 3 -11.24 4.47 -4.75
CA ALA A 3 -11.25 3.53 -3.62
C ALA A 3 -12.44 3.74 -2.66
N VAL A 4 -12.87 5.00 -2.47
CA VAL A 4 -14.02 5.36 -1.62
C VAL A 4 -15.32 4.98 -2.32
N GLU A 5 -15.44 5.35 -3.61
CA GLU A 5 -16.62 5.07 -4.42
C GLU A 5 -16.92 3.57 -4.53
N LEU A 6 -15.87 2.76 -4.71
CA LEU A 6 -15.97 1.32 -4.81
C LEU A 6 -16.00 0.61 -3.44
N LYS A 7 -15.90 1.35 -2.33
CA LYS A 7 -15.77 0.79 -0.97
C LYS A 7 -14.68 -0.27 -0.89
N ALA A 8 -13.53 0.01 -1.52
CA ALA A 8 -12.43 -0.93 -1.61
C ALA A 8 -11.79 -1.13 -0.23
N GLU A 9 -11.59 -2.39 0.17
CA GLU A 9 -10.88 -2.74 1.41
C GLU A 9 -9.36 -2.60 1.27
N ALA A 10 -8.84 -2.51 0.04
CA ALA A 10 -7.43 -2.34 -0.22
C ALA A 10 -7.13 -1.56 -1.51
N ILE A 11 -5.96 -0.94 -1.51
CA ILE A 11 -5.37 -0.23 -2.64
C ILE A 11 -4.06 -0.94 -3.01
N LEU A 12 -3.96 -1.42 -4.24
CA LEU A 12 -2.73 -1.97 -4.82
C LEU A 12 -2.17 -0.94 -5.80
N ALA A 13 -0.97 -0.42 -5.54
CA ALA A 13 -0.31 0.56 -6.41
C ALA A 13 1.05 0.06 -6.91
N SER A 14 1.26 0.08 -8.23
CA SER A 14 2.53 -0.29 -8.85
C SER A 14 3.33 0.95 -9.25
N THR A 15 4.59 1.03 -8.83
CA THR A 15 5.52 2.13 -9.13
C THR A 15 6.82 1.60 -9.71
N ILE A 16 6.91 1.59 -11.04
CA ILE A 16 8.07 1.02 -11.76
C ILE A 16 9.21 2.03 -11.90
N ILE A 17 8.90 3.27 -12.27
CA ILE A 17 9.90 4.32 -12.47
C ILE A 17 10.42 4.77 -11.09
N SER A 18 11.74 4.66 -10.89
CA SER A 18 12.36 4.92 -9.59
C SER A 18 13.30 6.12 -9.55
N HIS A 19 13.54 6.79 -10.68
CA HIS A 19 14.40 7.97 -10.75
C HIS A 19 14.00 9.01 -9.70
N ASP A 20 14.98 9.59 -9.00
CA ASP A 20 14.77 10.56 -7.93
C ASP A 20 13.81 10.07 -6.82
N ASN A 21 13.85 8.77 -6.54
CA ASN A 21 13.01 8.12 -5.51
C ASN A 21 11.51 8.38 -5.68
N ILE A 22 11.05 8.66 -6.92
CA ILE A 22 9.66 9.05 -7.18
C ILE A 22 8.65 7.98 -6.74
N HIS A 23 9.01 6.71 -6.86
CA HIS A 23 8.23 5.58 -6.36
C HIS A 23 7.89 5.71 -4.85
N TYR A 24 8.85 6.02 -3.98
CA TYR A 24 8.58 6.25 -2.56
C TYR A 24 7.83 7.56 -2.28
N LYS A 25 8.12 8.63 -3.03
CA LYS A 25 7.38 9.89 -2.93
C LYS A 25 5.89 9.67 -3.24
N ASN A 26 5.59 8.87 -4.26
CA ASN A 26 4.23 8.50 -4.63
C ASN A 26 3.55 7.62 -3.56
N MET A 27 4.25 6.63 -2.99
CA MET A 27 3.72 5.82 -1.90
C MET A 27 3.33 6.68 -0.70
N LYS A 28 4.22 7.59 -0.30
CA LYS A 28 3.95 8.57 0.76
C LYS A 28 2.74 9.43 0.43
N ARG A 29 2.64 9.90 -0.82
CA ARG A 29 1.50 10.72 -1.26
C ARG A 29 0.19 9.95 -1.20
N ILE A 30 0.17 8.67 -1.56
CA ILE A 30 -1.03 7.81 -1.43
C ILE A 30 -1.44 7.69 0.04
N HIS A 31 -0.48 7.47 0.93
CA HIS A 31 -0.73 7.45 2.37
C HIS A 31 -1.33 8.77 2.87
N GLU A 32 -0.69 9.90 2.56
CA GLU A 32 -1.15 11.24 2.94
C GLU A 32 -2.57 11.52 2.43
N LEU A 33 -2.87 11.16 1.18
CA LEU A 33 -4.21 11.33 0.59
C LEU A 33 -5.25 10.44 1.28
N ALA A 34 -4.89 9.23 1.71
CA ALA A 34 -5.78 8.36 2.46
C ALA A 34 -6.08 8.91 3.87
N VAL A 35 -5.09 9.55 4.51
CA VAL A 35 -5.25 10.25 5.79
C VAL A 35 -6.12 11.49 5.62
N GLU A 36 -5.84 12.33 4.62
CA GLU A 36 -6.60 13.55 4.32
C GLU A 36 -8.07 13.25 4.06
N LYS A 37 -8.36 12.14 3.39
CA LYS A 37 -9.73 11.67 3.12
C LYS A 37 -10.37 10.91 4.29
N GLY A 38 -9.64 10.67 5.39
CA GLY A 38 -10.15 9.98 6.57
C GLY A 38 -10.37 8.47 6.39
N ILE A 39 -9.81 7.85 5.36
CA ILE A 39 -10.00 6.42 5.04
C ILE A 39 -8.80 5.54 5.38
N ARG A 40 -7.68 6.12 5.86
CA ARG A 40 -6.41 5.40 6.05
C ARG A 40 -6.54 4.19 6.96
N ASP A 41 -7.35 4.30 8.01
CA ASP A 41 -7.56 3.21 8.97
C ASP A 41 -8.47 2.11 8.40
N ASP A 42 -9.33 2.45 7.45
CA ASP A 42 -10.31 1.57 6.83
C ASP A 42 -9.76 0.75 5.66
N VAL A 43 -8.69 1.21 5.02
CA VAL A 43 -8.10 0.56 3.84
C VAL A 43 -6.70 0.01 4.12
N VAL A 44 -6.37 -1.09 3.45
CA VAL A 44 -5.00 -1.63 3.36
C VAL A 44 -4.31 -1.06 2.13
N ILE A 45 -3.15 -0.43 2.28
CA ILE A 45 -2.37 0.14 1.18
C ILE A 45 -1.15 -0.74 0.93
N LEU A 46 -1.10 -1.40 -0.21
CA LEU A 46 0.02 -2.23 -0.63
C LEU A 46 0.65 -1.62 -1.88
N CYS A 47 1.98 -1.49 -1.89
CA CYS A 47 2.69 -0.91 -3.02
C CYS A 47 3.77 -1.86 -3.54
N GLY A 48 4.00 -1.87 -4.86
CA GLY A 48 4.98 -2.76 -5.47
C GLY A 48 5.76 -2.12 -6.61
N GLY A 49 6.93 -2.66 -6.91
CA GLY A 49 7.75 -2.18 -8.00
C GLY A 49 9.13 -2.83 -8.05
N THR A 50 9.78 -2.78 -9.20
CA THR A 50 11.06 -3.48 -9.43
C THR A 50 12.23 -2.97 -8.58
N GLN A 51 12.10 -1.78 -7.99
CA GLN A 51 13.13 -1.14 -7.14
C GLN A 51 12.62 -0.89 -5.71
N VAL A 52 11.47 -1.47 -5.36
CA VAL A 52 10.86 -1.31 -4.05
C VAL A 52 11.53 -2.27 -3.06
N VAL A 53 12.02 -1.72 -1.97
CA VAL A 53 12.48 -2.46 -0.79
C VAL A 53 11.35 -2.44 0.24
N PRO A 54 10.88 -3.60 0.76
CA PRO A 54 9.74 -3.66 1.68
C PRO A 54 9.91 -2.74 2.91
N GLU A 55 11.10 -2.70 3.51
CA GLU A 55 11.39 -1.88 4.68
C GLU A 55 11.29 -0.37 4.41
N GLU A 56 11.77 0.07 3.25
CA GLU A 56 11.67 1.49 2.84
C GLU A 56 10.22 1.86 2.49
N ALA A 57 9.47 0.95 1.88
CA ALA A 57 8.06 1.17 1.61
C ALA A 57 7.29 1.41 2.92
N LEU A 58 7.51 0.60 3.97
CA LEU A 58 6.85 0.78 5.27
C LEU A 58 7.09 2.18 5.87
N LYS A 59 8.29 2.76 5.69
CA LYS A 59 8.61 4.11 6.17
C LYS A 59 7.78 5.21 5.50
N THR A 60 7.19 4.94 4.33
CA THR A 60 6.30 5.88 3.64
C THR A 60 4.86 5.89 4.18
N GLY A 61 4.53 4.97 5.10
CA GLY A 61 3.21 4.87 5.73
C GLY A 61 2.26 3.88 5.06
N VAL A 62 2.68 3.17 4.01
CA VAL A 62 1.93 2.05 3.43
C VAL A 62 2.01 0.81 4.31
N ASP A 63 1.08 -0.14 4.15
CA ASP A 63 0.98 -1.33 4.99
C ASP A 63 1.96 -2.44 4.59
N ALA A 64 2.36 -2.50 3.31
CA ALA A 64 3.47 -3.35 2.84
C ALA A 64 4.03 -2.92 1.48
N GLY A 65 5.29 -3.28 1.23
CA GLY A 65 6.01 -3.11 -0.03
C GLY A 65 6.37 -4.43 -0.70
N PHE A 66 6.28 -4.50 -2.03
CA PHE A 66 6.58 -5.68 -2.84
C PHE A 66 7.66 -5.37 -3.89
N GLY A 67 8.77 -6.10 -3.84
CA GLY A 67 9.92 -5.92 -4.72
C GLY A 67 9.87 -6.78 -5.99
N ARG A 68 11.04 -7.09 -6.54
CA ARG A 68 11.17 -8.07 -7.63
C ARG A 68 10.76 -9.47 -7.15
N ASN A 69 10.24 -10.28 -8.07
CA ASN A 69 9.80 -11.66 -7.83
C ASN A 69 8.69 -11.80 -6.77
N SER A 70 7.93 -10.74 -6.49
CA SER A 70 6.69 -10.88 -5.72
C SER A 70 5.57 -11.45 -6.57
N HIS A 71 4.85 -12.44 -6.03
CA HIS A 71 3.78 -13.16 -6.69
C HIS A 71 2.43 -12.84 -6.03
N GLY A 72 1.35 -13.22 -6.71
CA GLY A 72 0.00 -13.03 -6.18
C GLY A 72 -0.22 -13.68 -4.81
N ILE A 73 0.45 -14.80 -4.53
CA ILE A 73 0.36 -15.48 -3.22
C ILE A 73 0.97 -14.66 -2.08
N ASP A 74 2.08 -13.96 -2.35
CA ASP A 74 2.74 -13.09 -1.36
C ASP A 74 1.82 -11.92 -1.02
N VAL A 75 1.24 -11.29 -2.04
CA VAL A 75 0.31 -10.16 -1.88
C VAL A 75 -0.98 -10.59 -1.18
N ALA A 76 -1.55 -11.73 -1.56
CA ALA A 76 -2.79 -12.24 -0.99
C ALA A 76 -2.64 -12.59 0.50
N THR A 77 -1.51 -13.20 0.88
CA THR A 77 -1.20 -13.53 2.28
C THR A 77 -1.19 -12.27 3.13
N VAL A 78 -0.40 -11.26 2.73
CA VAL A 78 -0.28 -10.00 3.47
C VAL A 78 -1.61 -9.24 3.51
N LEU A 79 -2.37 -9.25 2.41
CA LEU A 79 -3.68 -8.60 2.35
C LEU A 79 -4.64 -9.20 3.39
N VAL A 80 -4.72 -10.53 3.50
CA VAL A 80 -5.61 -11.19 4.46
C VAL A 80 -5.18 -10.93 5.89
N GLU A 81 -3.88 -10.99 6.19
CA GLU A 81 -3.33 -10.71 7.51
C GLU A 81 -3.60 -9.26 7.95
N LYS A 82 -3.27 -8.27 7.12
CA LYS A 82 -3.49 -6.85 7.43
C LYS A 82 -4.96 -6.49 7.56
N ARG A 83 -5.82 -7.09 6.72
CA ARG A 83 -7.26 -6.90 6.84
C ARG A 83 -7.81 -7.46 8.15
N ARG A 84 -7.29 -8.60 8.64
CA ARG A 84 -7.67 -9.15 9.95
C ARG A 84 -7.22 -8.23 11.09
N GLU A 85 -5.95 -7.82 11.09
CA GLU A 85 -5.40 -6.89 12.09
C GLU A 85 -6.24 -5.60 12.21
N LYS A 86 -6.66 -5.01 11.08
CA LYS A 86 -7.47 -3.78 11.07
C LYS A 86 -8.90 -4.00 11.58
N ARG A 87 -9.49 -5.17 11.32
CA ARG A 87 -10.83 -5.50 11.81
C ARG A 87 -10.85 -5.79 13.30
N GLU A 88 -9.79 -6.37 13.84
CA GLU A 88 -9.66 -6.66 15.28
C GLU A 88 -9.38 -5.40 16.12
N LYS A 89 -8.81 -4.35 15.51
CA LYS A 89 -8.54 -3.07 16.16
C LYS A 89 -9.74 -2.11 16.18
N LYS A 90 -10.81 -2.43 15.46
CA LYS A 90 -12.07 -1.67 15.42
C LYS A 90 -13.05 -2.22 16.46
#